data_AF-A0A1F8MSU1-F1
#
_entry.id   AF-A0A1F8MSU1-F1
#
_cell.length_a   1.000
_cell.length_b   1.000
_cell.length_c   1.000
_cell.angle_alpha   90.00
_cell.angle_beta   90.00
_cell.angle_gamma   90.00
#
_symmetry.space_group_name_H-M   'P 1'
#
loop_
_entity.id
_entity.type
_entity.pdbx_description
1 polymer ?
#
loop_
_entity_poly.entity_id
_entity_poly.type
_entity_poly.pdbx_seq_one_letter_code
_entity_poly.pdbx_strand_id
1 'polypeptide(L)'
;MQKTKRAFYLAVLLGIASVILSMSLPFIVRPAAAQREVGATELVYDDGIPYKPVIESEVACPSCIEYQGVRFGLGGVEIAAVTSLRFYAYATESRNLRVHINDVNQVPLLPDPIVVPVSRNGWYTVPIPEITVTGDFYVWIQTPSKTAMPFHDRQKDTDRSFRADEPDIAIFPVQYGDLLIRASVRAEIHVGKEKLPSGAFKYKYQVIQEAIDDADPLLTVIVHPGTYPENVLVNKDLAIISSDGPSVTFVEAANGSADVFNVTSDGVAIDGFTIRGGSGDQVAGVRLNDVSECLVSNNTISGNYYGVYISEPSEAGGSRQNVILQNSATSNTYGIWVGGQQNNICGNHMEGNTATKGSDIYLEEDSADNWLRFNSFSSGSGTNQATQVYYNGFFKPVDAIQNWWGDPSGPYHASGNPAGTGANVGEMVEFSPWLESAPLYVATGTPDVGDYVLDARAEASTSVTLRGSGDPIIWVASYSGNPGGESPEVSILKWIDVCISDTGSVEEIEIKADYTMDELGDLTEGDLRLYWWDGSEWMVCSKQKVYKAEDCIRATIGADSSPNLSNLAGTPFAIGGALNSSGFQWWWILMVLAGLIGLFVLVVIGRIVLRLISHRGAYYDYE
;
A
#
# COMPACT_ATOMS: atom_id res chain seq x y z
N MET A 1 -63.13 -15.05 14.63
CA MET A 1 -62.23 -15.22 13.46
C MET A 1 -61.85 -13.93 12.72
N GLN A 2 -62.56 -12.80 12.87
CA GLN A 2 -62.26 -11.57 12.12
C GLN A 2 -61.24 -10.63 12.81
N LYS A 3 -61.16 -10.64 14.16
CA LYS A 3 -60.17 -9.85 14.92
C LYS A 3 -58.73 -10.40 14.84
N THR A 4 -58.57 -11.72 14.80
CA THR A 4 -57.25 -12.38 14.66
C THR A 4 -56.65 -12.22 13.25
N LYS A 5 -57.49 -12.14 12.21
CA LYS A 5 -57.01 -11.85 10.85
C LYS A 5 -56.51 -10.40 10.70
N ARG A 6 -57.15 -9.41 11.35
CA ARG A 6 -56.67 -8.01 11.32
C ARG A 6 -55.34 -7.83 12.06
N ALA A 7 -55.12 -8.52 13.18
CA ALA A 7 -53.84 -8.48 13.88
C ALA A 7 -52.71 -9.13 13.06
N PHE A 8 -52.99 -10.25 12.38
CA PHE A 8 -52.02 -10.90 11.50
C PHE A 8 -51.68 -10.06 10.27
N TYR A 9 -52.66 -9.44 9.61
CA TYR A 9 -52.41 -8.54 8.48
C TYR A 9 -51.70 -7.25 8.90
N LEU A 10 -51.95 -6.72 10.11
CA LEU A 10 -51.23 -5.54 10.61
C LEU A 10 -49.79 -5.86 11.00
N ALA A 11 -49.52 -7.05 11.56
CA ALA A 11 -48.16 -7.53 11.84
C ALA A 11 -47.39 -7.86 10.55
N VAL A 12 -48.05 -8.38 9.52
CA VAL A 12 -47.46 -8.60 8.20
C VAL A 12 -47.22 -7.28 7.46
N LEU A 13 -48.11 -6.29 7.57
CA LEU A 13 -47.91 -4.95 7.01
C LEU A 13 -46.81 -4.15 7.75
N LEU A 14 -46.69 -4.29 9.06
CA LEU A 14 -45.58 -3.71 9.83
C LEU A 14 -44.25 -4.42 9.51
N GLY A 15 -44.24 -5.74 9.38
CA GLY A 15 -43.05 -6.50 8.97
C GLY A 15 -42.62 -6.22 7.53
N ILE A 16 -43.56 -5.96 6.61
CA ILE A 16 -43.25 -5.57 5.22
C ILE A 16 -42.82 -4.10 5.14
N ALA A 17 -43.34 -3.21 6.00
CA ALA A 17 -42.86 -1.83 6.10
C ALA A 17 -41.43 -1.75 6.67
N SER A 18 -41.04 -2.66 7.58
CA SER A 18 -39.67 -2.80 8.07
C SER A 18 -38.69 -3.36 7.03
N VAL A 19 -39.17 -4.14 6.06
CA VAL A 19 -38.36 -4.74 4.98
C VAL A 19 -38.30 -3.87 3.71
N ILE A 20 -39.21 -2.91 3.56
CA ILE A 20 -39.24 -1.98 2.42
C ILE A 20 -38.55 -0.64 2.74
N LEU A 21 -38.25 -0.34 4.01
CA LEU A 21 -37.41 0.81 4.39
C LEU A 21 -35.90 0.50 4.45
N SER A 22 -35.48 -0.71 4.05
CA SER A 22 -34.06 -1.11 3.93
C SER A 22 -33.57 -1.21 2.48
N MET A 23 -34.37 -0.79 1.50
CA MET A 23 -33.94 -0.74 0.11
C MET A 23 -33.46 0.67 -0.27
N SER A 24 -32.14 0.75 -0.48
CA SER A 24 -31.46 1.66 -1.40
C SER A 24 -31.66 3.16 -1.15
N LEU A 25 -30.98 3.68 -0.14
CA LEU A 25 -30.15 4.85 -0.41
C LEU A 25 -28.83 4.31 -0.95
N PRO A 26 -28.31 4.76 -2.10
CA PRO A 26 -26.93 4.50 -2.42
C PRO A 26 -26.12 5.26 -1.37
N PHE A 27 -25.70 4.55 -0.33
CA PHE A 27 -24.55 4.99 0.43
C PHE A 27 -23.43 5.08 -0.61
N ILE A 28 -23.03 6.31 -0.91
CA ILE A 28 -21.71 6.54 -1.46
C ILE A 28 -20.78 6.22 -0.30
N VAL A 29 -20.52 4.93 -0.11
CA VAL A 29 -19.40 4.45 0.70
C VAL A 29 -18.16 4.91 -0.06
N ARG A 30 -17.30 5.67 0.60
CA ARG A 30 -16.01 6.06 0.04
C ARG A 30 -14.96 5.17 0.68
N PRO A 31 -13.86 4.84 -0.01
CA PRO A 31 -12.94 3.83 0.47
C PRO A 31 -12.19 4.33 1.71
N ALA A 32 -11.94 3.41 2.63
CA ALA A 32 -11.01 3.61 3.74
C ALA A 32 -9.63 4.00 3.19
N ALA A 33 -8.99 4.96 3.87
CA ALA A 33 -7.93 5.84 3.36
C ALA A 33 -6.57 5.19 3.01
N ALA A 34 -6.55 4.10 2.23
CA ALA A 34 -5.37 3.76 1.43
C ALA A 34 -5.32 4.72 0.24
N GLN A 35 -4.45 5.74 0.35
CA GLN A 35 -4.20 6.77 -0.67
C GLN A 35 -5.47 7.48 -1.18
N ARG A 36 -6.20 8.15 -0.30
CA ARG A 36 -7.16 9.16 -0.76
C ARG A 36 -6.35 10.33 -1.34
N GLU A 37 -6.33 10.45 -2.68
CA GLU A 37 -5.86 11.67 -3.35
C GLU A 37 -6.71 12.83 -2.83
N VAL A 38 -6.16 13.57 -1.86
CA VAL A 38 -6.71 14.88 -1.48
C VAL A 38 -6.80 15.70 -2.75
N GLY A 39 -8.01 16.19 -3.05
CA GLY A 39 -8.33 16.83 -4.33
C GLY A 39 -7.31 17.90 -4.69
N ALA A 40 -6.42 17.58 -5.62
CA ALA A 40 -5.45 18.53 -6.13
C ALA A 40 -6.22 19.60 -6.91
N THR A 41 -6.05 20.86 -6.52
CA THR A 41 -6.55 21.99 -7.28
C THR A 41 -5.60 22.22 -8.44
N GLU A 42 -6.10 22.08 -9.67
CA GLU A 42 -5.34 22.53 -10.84
C GLU A 42 -5.22 24.05 -10.78
N LEU A 43 -4.02 24.54 -10.49
CA LEU A 43 -3.66 25.93 -10.66
C LEU A 43 -3.62 26.24 -12.15
N VAL A 44 -4.62 27.02 -12.53
CA VAL A 44 -4.67 27.75 -13.79
C VAL A 44 -4.36 29.24 -13.55
N TYR A 45 -3.90 29.57 -12.34
CA TYR A 45 -3.75 30.94 -11.85
C TYR A 45 -2.31 31.46 -12.02
N ASP A 46 -2.20 32.42 -12.93
CA ASP A 46 -1.07 33.29 -13.18
C ASP A 46 -1.41 34.67 -12.58
N ASP A 47 -0.47 35.28 -11.85
CA ASP A 47 -0.67 36.55 -11.12
C ASP A 47 -0.85 37.78 -12.04
N GLY A 48 -0.87 37.56 -13.37
CA GLY A 48 -1.06 38.61 -14.36
C GLY A 48 0.16 39.51 -14.50
N ILE A 49 1.31 39.10 -13.96
CA ILE A 49 2.58 39.78 -14.14
C ILE A 49 3.35 39.02 -15.24
N PRO A 50 3.49 39.58 -16.45
CA PRO A 50 4.25 38.94 -17.53
C PRO A 50 5.68 38.70 -17.07
N TYR A 51 6.11 37.44 -16.98
CA TYR A 51 7.50 37.16 -16.67
C TYR A 51 8.39 37.46 -17.86
N LYS A 52 9.40 38.29 -17.60
CA LYS A 52 10.54 38.54 -18.50
C LYS A 52 11.53 37.39 -18.35
N PRO A 53 11.95 36.71 -19.43
CA PRO A 53 12.96 35.66 -19.37
C PRO A 53 14.22 36.11 -18.61
N VAL A 54 14.85 35.17 -17.89
CA VAL A 54 16.27 35.34 -17.54
C VAL A 54 16.99 35.37 -18.88
N ILE A 55 17.33 36.59 -19.31
CA ILE A 55 17.99 36.99 -20.55
C ILE A 55 17.05 37.19 -21.74
N GLU A 56 16.44 38.38 -21.85
CA GLU A 56 16.38 39.10 -23.13
C GLU A 56 16.02 40.58 -22.90
N SER A 57 17.02 41.45 -22.92
CA SER A 57 16.87 42.67 -23.71
C SER A 57 17.87 42.57 -24.84
N GLU A 58 17.49 41.89 -25.93
CA GLU A 58 17.75 42.36 -27.29
C GLU A 58 17.21 41.35 -28.32
N VAL A 59 16.31 41.88 -29.16
CA VAL A 59 15.88 41.41 -30.47
C VAL A 59 16.71 40.21 -31.02
N ALA A 60 16.04 39.06 -31.08
CA ALA A 60 16.48 37.80 -31.69
C ALA A 60 17.57 37.02 -30.92
N CYS A 61 17.18 36.34 -29.84
CA CYS A 61 18.00 35.34 -29.12
C CYS A 61 17.70 33.90 -29.56
N PRO A 62 18.63 33.22 -30.26
CA PRO A 62 18.55 31.78 -30.53
C PRO A 62 18.64 30.91 -29.27
N SER A 63 19.22 31.42 -28.17
CA SER A 63 19.40 30.70 -26.90
C SER A 63 18.19 30.74 -25.96
N CYS A 64 17.19 31.58 -26.25
CA CYS A 64 16.01 31.77 -25.39
C CYS A 64 14.92 30.72 -25.62
N ILE A 65 15.15 29.78 -26.53
CA ILE A 65 14.30 28.60 -26.75
C ILE A 65 14.60 27.53 -25.70
N GLU A 66 15.78 27.56 -25.09
CA GLU A 66 16.23 26.47 -24.24
C GLU A 66 15.33 26.29 -23.01
N TYR A 67 14.71 27.34 -22.48
CA TYR A 67 13.78 27.26 -21.35
C TYR A 67 12.51 28.07 -21.58
N GLN A 68 11.36 27.46 -21.31
CA GLN A 68 10.05 28.12 -21.29
C GLN A 68 9.31 27.74 -20.02
N GLY A 69 8.68 28.70 -19.33
CA GLY A 69 8.13 28.44 -18.02
C GLY A 69 7.10 29.47 -17.56
N VAL A 70 6.38 29.10 -16.51
CA VAL A 70 5.27 29.87 -15.93
C VAL A 70 5.52 30.04 -14.43
N ARG A 71 5.17 31.21 -13.91
CA ARG A 71 5.07 31.45 -12.46
C ARG A 71 3.64 31.18 -12.02
N PHE A 72 3.47 30.30 -11.05
CA PHE A 72 2.17 29.99 -10.46
C PHE A 72 1.98 30.79 -9.18
N GLY A 73 0.82 31.44 -9.06
CA GLY A 73 0.40 32.10 -7.84
C GLY A 73 -0.51 31.18 -7.02
N LEU A 74 -0.26 31.05 -5.72
CA LEU A 74 -1.08 30.18 -4.85
C LEU A 74 -2.40 30.81 -4.38
N GLY A 75 -2.77 31.99 -4.89
CA GLY A 75 -4.09 32.59 -4.65
C GLY A 75 -4.43 32.88 -3.19
N GLY A 76 -3.43 33.00 -2.31
CA GLY A 76 -3.61 33.20 -0.87
C GLY A 76 -3.35 31.97 0.00
N VAL A 77 -3.11 30.80 -0.61
CA VAL A 77 -2.58 29.62 0.10
C VAL A 77 -1.09 29.85 0.40
N GLU A 78 -0.70 29.67 1.66
CA GLU A 78 0.68 29.96 2.11
C GLU A 78 1.65 28.86 1.69
N ILE A 79 1.21 27.59 1.72
CA ILE A 79 2.04 26.43 1.43
C ILE A 79 1.22 25.38 0.68
N ALA A 80 1.81 24.75 -0.34
CA ALA A 80 1.15 23.70 -1.11
C ALA A 80 2.15 22.66 -1.62
N ALA A 81 1.71 21.42 -1.80
CA ALA A 81 2.46 20.42 -2.57
C ALA A 81 2.10 20.50 -4.05
N VAL A 82 3.11 20.49 -4.93
CA VAL A 82 2.91 20.31 -6.38
C VAL A 82 2.84 18.81 -6.66
N THR A 83 1.67 18.32 -7.06
CA THR A 83 1.40 16.88 -7.21
C THR A 83 1.56 16.40 -8.64
N SER A 84 1.20 17.24 -9.61
CA SER A 84 1.40 16.94 -11.03
C SER A 84 1.57 18.22 -11.84
N LEU A 85 2.23 18.08 -12.99
CA LEU A 85 2.24 19.11 -14.03
C LEU A 85 1.64 18.52 -15.29
N ARG A 86 0.99 19.34 -16.10
CA ARG A 86 0.67 18.97 -17.47
C ARG A 86 1.04 20.09 -18.41
N PHE A 87 1.60 19.74 -19.55
CA PHE A 87 1.90 20.71 -20.59
C PHE A 87 1.59 20.16 -21.98
N TYR A 88 1.22 21.04 -22.90
CA TYR A 88 1.06 20.65 -24.29
C TYR A 88 2.42 20.75 -25.00
N ALA A 89 2.91 19.64 -25.52
CA ALA A 89 4.13 19.61 -26.30
C ALA A 89 3.82 19.64 -27.79
N TYR A 90 4.67 20.31 -28.56
CA TYR A 90 4.83 20.08 -29.98
C TYR A 90 6.08 19.25 -30.21
N ALA A 91 6.00 18.22 -31.04
CA ALA A 91 7.13 17.36 -31.38
C ALA A 91 7.04 16.86 -32.84
N THR A 92 8.04 17.22 -33.65
CA THR A 92 8.26 16.63 -34.97
C THR A 92 9.23 15.45 -34.94
N GLU A 93 9.97 15.31 -33.83
CA GLU A 93 10.88 14.21 -33.56
C GLU A 93 10.75 13.80 -32.09
N SER A 94 11.03 12.53 -31.79
CA SER A 94 11.10 12.07 -30.39
C SER A 94 12.29 12.70 -29.68
N ARG A 95 12.03 13.41 -28.58
CA ARG A 95 13.05 14.12 -27.76
C ARG A 95 12.65 14.10 -26.30
N ASN A 96 13.66 14.28 -25.44
CA ASN A 96 13.46 14.42 -24.01
C ASN A 96 13.46 15.91 -23.62
N LEU A 97 12.34 16.37 -23.06
CA LEU A 97 12.27 17.66 -22.38
C LEU A 97 12.65 17.48 -20.91
N ARG A 98 13.10 18.55 -20.24
CA ARG A 98 13.40 18.50 -18.81
C ARG A 98 12.58 19.51 -18.04
N VAL A 99 11.83 19.07 -17.04
CA VAL A 99 11.00 19.92 -16.21
C VAL A 99 11.73 20.25 -14.92
N HIS A 100 11.92 21.54 -14.65
CA HIS A 100 12.48 22.06 -13.41
C HIS A 100 11.37 22.79 -12.66
N ILE A 101 11.42 22.73 -11.33
CA ILE A 101 10.52 23.48 -10.47
C ILE A 101 11.38 24.24 -9.47
N ASN A 102 11.15 25.55 -9.36
CA ASN A 102 11.98 26.45 -8.58
C ASN A 102 11.12 27.31 -7.65
N ASP A 103 11.68 27.72 -6.51
CA ASP A 103 11.05 28.71 -5.62
C ASP A 103 11.01 30.12 -6.24
N VAL A 104 10.41 31.08 -5.52
CA VAL A 104 10.38 32.49 -5.97
C VAL A 104 11.76 33.11 -6.21
N ASN A 105 12.81 32.57 -5.59
CA ASN A 105 14.19 33.01 -5.71
C ASN A 105 14.98 32.24 -6.79
N GLN A 106 14.30 31.42 -7.60
CA GLN A 106 14.86 30.57 -8.64
C GLN A 106 15.77 29.44 -8.12
N VAL A 107 15.67 29.06 -6.85
CA VAL A 107 16.35 27.88 -6.29
C VAL A 107 15.61 26.62 -6.74
N PRO A 108 16.29 25.64 -7.38
CA PRO A 108 15.66 24.38 -7.75
C PRO A 108 15.12 23.64 -6.53
N LEU A 109 13.87 23.19 -6.60
CA LEU A 109 13.18 22.41 -5.58
C LEU A 109 13.28 20.89 -5.82
N LEU A 110 13.67 20.50 -7.03
CA LEU A 110 13.99 19.12 -7.38
C LEU A 110 15.51 18.94 -7.44
N PRO A 111 16.06 17.83 -6.93
CA PRO A 111 17.50 17.54 -7.02
C PRO A 111 17.95 17.36 -8.47
N ASP A 112 17.12 16.71 -9.29
CA ASP A 112 17.30 16.54 -10.73
C ASP A 112 16.00 16.90 -11.47
N PRO A 113 16.08 17.50 -12.67
CA PRO A 113 14.89 17.83 -13.44
C PRO A 113 14.22 16.58 -14.03
N ILE A 114 12.90 16.58 -14.09
CA ILE A 114 12.11 15.44 -14.56
C ILE A 114 12.22 15.35 -16.08
N VAL A 115 12.66 14.20 -16.57
CA VAL A 115 12.86 13.96 -18.00
C VAL A 115 11.57 13.42 -18.63
N VAL A 116 11.01 14.16 -19.58
CA VAL A 116 9.75 13.83 -20.24
C VAL A 116 9.98 13.50 -21.72
N PRO A 117 9.83 12.23 -22.15
CA PRO A 117 9.94 11.86 -23.54
C PRO A 117 8.69 12.29 -24.31
N VAL A 118 8.87 13.24 -25.23
CA VAL A 118 7.80 13.74 -26.12
C VAL A 118 8.07 13.29 -27.55
N SER A 119 7.02 12.85 -28.25
CA SER A 119 7.14 12.21 -29.57
C SER A 119 6.03 12.60 -30.55
N ARG A 120 5.00 13.29 -30.06
CA ARG A 120 3.88 13.79 -30.84
C ARG A 120 3.35 15.07 -30.22
N ASN A 121 2.50 15.76 -30.97
CA ASN A 121 1.77 16.90 -30.43
C ASN A 121 0.68 16.40 -29.48
N GLY A 122 0.53 17.05 -28.33
CA GLY A 122 -0.51 16.71 -27.35
C GLY A 122 -0.20 17.14 -25.94
N TRP A 123 -1.16 16.94 -25.04
CA TRP A 123 -0.96 17.08 -23.60
C TRP A 123 -0.13 15.92 -23.06
N TYR A 124 0.86 16.26 -22.24
CA TYR A 124 1.68 15.34 -21.47
C TYR A 124 1.46 15.66 -20.00
N THR A 125 1.03 14.67 -19.22
CA THR A 125 0.93 14.76 -17.76
C THR A 125 2.18 14.14 -17.16
N VAL A 126 2.78 14.86 -16.21
CA VAL A 126 4.02 14.54 -15.53
C VAL A 126 3.71 14.45 -14.03
N PRO A 127 3.79 13.25 -13.42
CA PRO A 127 3.73 13.16 -11.97
C PRO A 127 4.94 13.87 -11.37
N ILE A 128 4.71 14.68 -10.35
CA ILE A 128 5.79 15.36 -9.63
C ILE A 128 6.01 14.61 -8.32
N PRO A 129 7.25 14.23 -7.97
CA PRO A 129 7.55 13.78 -6.61
C PRO A 129 7.12 14.91 -5.68
N GLU A 130 6.13 14.68 -4.80
CA GLU A 130 5.45 15.75 -4.06
C GLU A 130 6.44 16.75 -3.44
N ILE A 131 6.60 17.91 -4.07
CA ILE A 131 7.47 18.98 -3.58
C ILE A 131 6.62 20.07 -2.95
N THR A 132 7.04 20.53 -1.78
CA THR A 132 6.37 21.63 -1.08
C THR A 132 6.88 22.97 -1.59
N VAL A 133 5.96 23.86 -1.96
CA VAL A 133 6.22 25.25 -2.34
C VAL A 133 5.68 26.19 -1.26
N THR A 134 6.44 27.22 -0.91
CA THR A 134 6.03 28.26 0.05
C THR A 134 5.74 29.55 -0.73
N GLY A 135 4.47 29.87 -0.91
CA GLY A 135 4.02 30.90 -1.83
C GLY A 135 4.23 30.54 -3.30
N ASP A 136 4.38 31.57 -4.14
CA ASP A 136 4.49 31.40 -5.59
C ASP A 136 5.71 30.54 -5.99
N PHE A 137 5.65 29.90 -7.15
CA PHE A 137 6.74 29.07 -7.65
C PHE A 137 6.83 29.10 -9.17
N TYR A 138 7.94 28.65 -9.72
CA TYR A 138 8.19 28.60 -11.16
C TYR A 138 8.27 27.17 -11.65
N VAL A 139 7.66 26.90 -12.81
CA VAL A 139 7.86 25.67 -13.58
C VAL A 139 8.59 26.04 -14.86
N TRP A 140 9.73 25.40 -15.10
CA TRP A 140 10.54 25.58 -16.31
C TRP A 140 10.62 24.29 -17.11
N ILE A 141 10.40 24.36 -18.41
CA ILE A 141 10.57 23.27 -19.35
C ILE A 141 11.77 23.60 -20.23
N GLN A 142 12.84 22.85 -20.03
CA GLN A 142 14.03 22.89 -20.86
C GLN A 142 13.84 22.05 -22.12
N THR A 143 14.17 22.62 -23.28
CA THR A 143 14.22 21.88 -24.55
C THR A 143 15.62 21.89 -25.17
N PRO A 144 16.09 20.75 -25.71
CA PRO A 144 17.36 20.69 -26.44
C PRO A 144 17.27 21.21 -27.88
N SER A 145 16.08 21.42 -28.46
CA SER A 145 15.94 21.79 -29.87
C SER A 145 14.57 22.41 -30.23
N LYS A 146 14.45 22.96 -31.43
CA LYS A 146 13.16 23.43 -31.94
C LYS A 146 12.23 22.30 -32.43
N THR A 147 12.70 21.05 -32.43
CA THR A 147 11.92 19.90 -32.93
C THR A 147 11.03 19.29 -31.86
N ALA A 148 11.19 19.69 -30.59
CA ALA A 148 10.29 19.38 -29.50
C ALA A 148 10.27 20.54 -28.48
N MET A 149 9.13 21.12 -28.14
CA MET A 149 9.03 22.22 -27.16
C MET A 149 7.61 22.33 -26.59
N PRO A 150 7.41 22.97 -25.43
CA PRO A 150 6.06 23.32 -25.00
C PRO A 150 5.42 24.34 -25.95
N PHE A 151 4.11 24.25 -26.11
CA PHE A 151 3.37 24.99 -27.13
C PHE A 151 2.63 26.20 -26.57
N HIS A 152 2.24 27.12 -27.46
CA HIS A 152 1.50 28.33 -27.14
C HIS A 152 0.11 28.30 -27.79
N ASP A 153 -0.91 28.82 -27.11
CA ASP A 153 -2.24 29.03 -27.70
C ASP A 153 -2.23 30.21 -28.69
N ARG A 154 -3.23 30.27 -29.58
CA ARG A 154 -3.40 31.32 -30.58
C ARG A 154 -3.97 32.63 -30.03
N GLN A 155 -4.62 32.61 -28.86
CA GLN A 155 -5.20 33.83 -28.29
C GLN A 155 -4.11 34.85 -27.98
N LYS A 156 -4.29 36.08 -28.48
CA LYS A 156 -3.39 37.21 -28.27
C LYS A 156 -3.60 37.81 -26.88
N ASP A 157 -3.32 37.03 -25.86
CA ASP A 157 -2.89 37.54 -24.57
C ASP A 157 -1.47 37.00 -24.38
N THR A 158 -0.49 37.88 -24.30
CA THR A 158 0.91 37.44 -24.21
C THR A 158 1.23 37.07 -22.77
N ASP A 159 2.05 36.03 -22.60
CA ASP A 159 2.81 35.77 -21.37
C ASP A 159 2.03 35.15 -20.18
N ARG A 160 0.95 34.38 -20.41
CA ARG A 160 0.25 33.62 -19.33
C ARG A 160 0.02 32.14 -19.63
N SER A 161 -0.55 31.40 -18.67
CA SER A 161 -0.99 30.00 -18.87
C SER A 161 -2.39 29.86 -19.48
N PHE A 162 -2.55 28.91 -20.41
CA PHE A 162 -3.81 28.62 -21.10
C PHE A 162 -4.83 27.81 -20.29
N ARG A 163 -6.08 28.27 -20.34
CA ARG A 163 -7.16 27.80 -19.46
C ARG A 163 -8.07 26.70 -20.03
N ALA A 164 -8.18 26.55 -21.34
CA ALA A 164 -9.12 25.58 -21.94
C ALA A 164 -8.45 24.23 -22.25
N ASP A 165 -9.19 23.14 -22.27
CA ASP A 165 -8.61 21.81 -22.55
C ASP A 165 -8.39 21.56 -24.05
N GLU A 166 -9.09 22.34 -24.89
CA GLU A 166 -9.01 22.32 -26.35
C GLU A 166 -8.32 23.60 -26.86
N PRO A 167 -6.98 23.62 -27.00
CA PRO A 167 -6.26 24.77 -27.53
C PRO A 167 -6.57 25.01 -29.02
N ASP A 168 -6.69 26.27 -29.43
CA ASP A 168 -6.79 26.64 -30.85
C ASP A 168 -5.35 26.69 -31.41
N ILE A 169 -4.92 25.58 -31.97
CA ILE A 169 -3.53 25.37 -32.39
C ILE A 169 -3.28 25.99 -33.77
N ALA A 170 -2.34 26.94 -33.88
CA ALA A 170 -1.79 27.39 -35.15
C ALA A 170 -0.51 26.59 -35.51
N ILE A 171 -0.36 26.15 -36.76
CA ILE A 171 0.72 25.26 -37.25
C ILE A 171 2.10 25.98 -37.35
N PHE A 172 2.24 27.19 -36.81
CA PHE A 172 3.47 27.97 -36.89
C PHE A 172 4.05 28.21 -35.50
N PRO A 173 5.38 28.07 -35.29
CA PRO A 173 6.04 28.34 -34.02
C PRO A 173 6.14 29.86 -33.85
N VAL A 174 5.05 30.49 -33.44
CA VAL A 174 5.02 31.92 -33.12
C VAL A 174 5.15 32.09 -31.62
N GLN A 175 6.11 32.94 -31.22
CA GLN A 175 6.40 33.37 -29.85
C GLN A 175 5.29 34.26 -29.25
N TYR A 176 4.03 34.05 -29.65
CA TYR A 176 2.91 34.92 -29.33
C TYR A 176 1.72 34.07 -28.87
N GLY A 177 1.36 34.20 -27.60
CA GLY A 177 0.21 33.54 -26.98
C GLY A 177 0.53 32.96 -25.61
N ASP A 178 -0.47 32.33 -24.98
CA ASP A 178 -0.35 31.73 -23.64
C ASP A 178 0.36 30.36 -23.70
N LEU A 179 1.32 30.13 -22.80
CA LEU A 179 1.96 28.84 -22.62
C LEU A 179 0.96 27.79 -22.14
N LEU A 180 0.95 26.63 -22.78
CA LEU A 180 0.07 25.53 -22.42
C LEU A 180 0.67 24.70 -21.27
N ILE A 181 0.84 25.28 -20.07
CA ILE A 181 1.41 24.60 -18.88
C ILE A 181 0.48 24.79 -17.67
N ARG A 182 0.13 23.71 -16.98
CA ARG A 182 -0.67 23.72 -15.76
C ARG A 182 -0.01 22.93 -14.64
N ALA A 183 -0.27 23.36 -13.42
CA ALA A 183 0.20 22.67 -12.22
C ALA A 183 -0.98 22.27 -11.36
N SER A 184 -1.02 21.03 -10.89
CA SER A 184 -1.93 20.61 -9.85
C SER A 184 -1.23 20.76 -8.52
N VAL A 185 -1.87 21.48 -7.60
CA VAL A 185 -1.37 21.63 -6.23
C VAL A 185 -2.40 21.20 -5.21
N ARG A 186 -1.91 20.79 -4.06
CA ARG A 186 -2.72 20.52 -2.89
C ARG A 186 -2.32 21.50 -1.80
N ALA A 187 -3.27 22.24 -1.24
CA ALA A 187 -3.00 23.13 -0.13
C ALA A 187 -2.59 22.31 1.11
N GLU A 188 -1.58 22.81 1.83
CA GLU A 188 -1.03 22.13 3.02
C GLU A 188 -0.96 23.10 4.18
N ILE A 189 -1.20 22.59 5.39
CA ILE A 189 -1.04 23.33 6.62
C ILE A 189 0.13 22.74 7.39
N HIS A 190 1.14 23.54 7.68
CA HIS A 190 2.32 23.07 8.41
C HIS A 190 2.30 23.51 9.87
N VAL A 191 2.61 22.56 10.75
CA VAL A 191 2.78 22.76 12.19
C VAL A 191 4.24 22.49 12.53
N GLY A 192 4.92 23.41 13.21
CA GLY A 192 6.30 23.14 13.61
C GLY A 192 6.95 24.24 14.44
N LYS A 193 7.89 23.84 15.31
CA LYS A 193 8.55 24.72 16.29
C LYS A 193 9.87 25.33 15.83
N GLU A 194 10.21 25.17 14.55
CA GLU A 194 11.45 25.69 13.97
C GLU A 194 11.48 27.22 14.02
N LYS A 195 12.59 27.78 14.52
CA LYS A 195 12.84 29.23 14.54
C LYS A 195 13.89 29.61 13.50
N LEU A 196 13.59 30.65 12.75
CA LEU A 196 14.53 31.30 11.84
C LEU A 196 15.61 32.07 12.65
N PRO A 197 16.76 32.41 12.05
CA PRO A 197 17.79 33.23 12.69
C PRO A 197 17.29 34.60 13.20
N SER A 198 16.19 35.09 12.63
CA SER A 198 15.49 36.31 13.07
C SER A 198 14.76 36.16 14.42
N GLY A 199 14.60 34.94 14.92
CA GLY A 199 13.81 34.60 16.11
C GLY A 199 12.32 34.39 15.84
N ALA A 200 11.85 34.65 14.61
CA ALA A 200 10.49 34.31 14.18
C ALA A 200 10.35 32.80 13.95
N PHE A 201 9.15 32.27 14.15
CA PHE A 201 8.85 30.89 13.76
C PHE A 201 8.74 30.77 12.24
N LYS A 202 9.21 29.63 11.72
CA LYS A 202 9.14 29.32 10.28
C LYS A 202 7.71 29.04 9.82
N TYR A 203 6.90 28.41 10.68
CA TYR A 203 5.54 28.01 10.37
C TYR A 203 4.54 28.85 11.17
N LYS A 204 3.38 29.11 10.57
CA LYS A 204 2.28 29.84 11.21
C LYS A 204 1.80 29.14 12.49
N TYR A 205 1.65 27.81 12.45
CA TYR A 205 1.15 27.00 13.56
C TYR A 205 2.28 26.33 14.34
N GLN A 206 2.15 26.37 15.67
CA GLN A 206 3.13 25.82 16.62
C GLN A 206 2.59 24.61 17.40
N VAL A 207 1.27 24.42 17.32
CA VAL A 207 0.47 23.39 17.97
C VAL A 207 -0.53 22.84 16.96
N ILE A 208 -0.91 21.58 17.10
CA ILE A 208 -1.70 20.83 16.13
C ILE A 208 -3.15 21.31 16.13
N GLN A 209 -3.73 21.58 17.31
CA GLN A 209 -5.14 21.97 17.39
C GLN A 209 -5.44 23.26 16.63
N GLU A 210 -4.57 24.27 16.71
CA GLU A 210 -4.78 25.54 15.99
C GLU A 210 -4.77 25.36 14.46
N ALA A 211 -3.94 24.44 13.95
CA ALA A 211 -3.93 24.10 12.53
C ALA A 211 -5.23 23.40 12.12
N ILE A 212 -5.73 22.46 12.92
CA ILE A 212 -7.01 21.79 12.67
C ILE A 212 -8.18 22.78 12.70
N ASP A 213 -8.17 23.71 13.66
CA ASP A 213 -9.22 24.71 13.82
C ASP A 213 -9.33 25.62 12.58
N ASP A 214 -8.20 25.98 11.96
CA ASP A 214 -8.13 26.78 10.73
C ASP A 214 -8.32 25.95 9.44
N ALA A 215 -8.00 24.65 9.46
CA ALA A 215 -8.05 23.79 8.28
C ALA A 215 -9.47 23.67 7.70
N ASP A 216 -9.59 23.78 6.38
CA ASP A 216 -10.78 23.29 5.67
C ASP A 216 -10.77 21.75 5.64
N PRO A 217 -11.95 21.09 5.66
CA PRO A 217 -12.02 19.65 5.45
C PRO A 217 -11.33 19.21 4.15
N LEU A 218 -10.85 17.97 4.15
CA LEU A 218 -10.08 17.30 3.12
C LEU A 218 -8.63 17.77 2.98
N LEU A 219 -8.15 18.73 3.79
CA LEU A 219 -6.76 19.16 3.73
C LEU A 219 -5.79 18.24 4.47
N THR A 220 -4.51 18.39 4.14
CA THR A 220 -3.40 17.75 4.84
C THR A 220 -2.77 18.73 5.83
N VAL A 221 -2.70 18.33 7.10
CA VAL A 221 -1.91 18.97 8.16
C VAL A 221 -0.60 18.21 8.32
N ILE A 222 0.50 18.83 7.90
CA ILE A 222 1.85 18.30 8.00
C ILE A 222 2.50 18.79 9.28
N VAL A 223 2.83 17.86 10.17
CA VAL A 223 3.45 18.15 11.47
C VAL A 223 4.94 17.83 11.40
N HIS A 224 5.76 18.86 11.58
CA HIS A 224 7.22 18.76 11.57
C HIS A 224 7.79 18.20 12.88
N PRO A 225 9.04 17.71 12.90
CA PRO A 225 9.69 17.17 14.10
C PRO A 225 9.56 18.08 15.33
N GLY A 226 9.25 17.48 16.47
CA GLY A 226 9.03 18.20 17.71
C GLY A 226 8.16 17.43 18.71
N THR A 227 8.03 17.99 19.90
CA THR A 227 7.12 17.49 20.94
C THR A 227 5.94 18.43 21.10
N TYR A 228 4.73 17.90 21.03
CA TYR A 228 3.46 18.61 21.06
C TYR A 228 2.62 18.13 22.25
N PRO A 229 2.72 18.81 23.42
CA PRO A 229 1.91 18.48 24.59
C PRO A 229 0.49 19.01 24.39
N GLU A 230 -0.42 18.18 23.89
CA GLU A 230 -1.78 18.53 23.49
C GLU A 230 -2.75 17.36 23.74
N ASN A 231 -4.04 17.67 23.83
CA ASN A 231 -5.12 16.69 23.66
C ASN A 231 -5.93 17.20 22.47
N VAL A 232 -5.79 16.54 21.32
CA VAL A 232 -6.21 17.02 20.02
C VAL A 232 -7.61 16.48 19.69
N LEU A 233 -8.55 17.38 19.43
CA LEU A 233 -9.87 17.06 18.88
C LEU A 233 -9.82 17.18 17.37
N VAL A 234 -10.00 16.05 16.67
CA VAL A 234 -10.10 16.01 15.21
C VAL A 234 -11.56 15.88 14.83
N ASN A 235 -12.16 17.00 14.43
CA ASN A 235 -13.60 17.12 14.14
C ASN A 235 -13.89 17.49 12.67
N LYS A 236 -12.89 17.35 11.80
CA LYS A 236 -12.97 17.56 10.36
C LYS A 236 -12.25 16.40 9.67
N ASP A 237 -12.77 15.97 8.53
CA ASP A 237 -12.14 15.00 7.62
C ASP A 237 -10.79 15.60 7.18
N LEU A 238 -9.67 15.14 7.75
CA LEU A 238 -8.34 15.69 7.55
C LEU A 238 -7.30 14.57 7.54
N ALA A 239 -6.24 14.76 6.78
CA ALA A 239 -5.03 13.94 6.92
C ALA A 239 -4.03 14.68 7.81
N ILE A 240 -3.71 14.11 8.97
CA ILE A 240 -2.73 14.65 9.92
C ILE A 240 -1.52 13.73 9.88
N ILE A 241 -0.40 14.23 9.35
CA ILE A 241 0.75 13.39 8.99
C ILE A 241 2.03 14.01 9.55
N SER A 242 2.89 13.18 10.15
CA SER A 242 4.25 13.57 10.51
C SER A 242 5.15 13.63 9.27
N SER A 243 5.91 14.70 9.08
CA SER A 243 6.81 14.81 7.91
C SER A 243 8.02 13.86 7.96
N ASP A 244 8.43 13.42 9.15
CA ASP A 244 9.66 12.66 9.37
C ASP A 244 9.41 11.40 10.24
N GLY A 245 8.15 11.00 10.36
CA GLY A 245 7.73 9.79 11.04
C GLY A 245 7.83 9.83 12.58
N PRO A 246 7.56 8.67 13.23
CA PRO A 246 7.28 8.64 14.66
C PRO A 246 8.52 8.80 15.55
N SER A 247 9.72 8.61 14.99
CA SER A 247 10.98 8.65 15.74
C SER A 247 11.34 10.06 16.25
N VAL A 248 10.75 11.12 15.67
CA VAL A 248 11.09 12.51 15.97
C VAL A 248 9.87 13.43 16.19
N THR A 249 8.66 12.95 15.93
CA THR A 249 7.41 13.72 16.09
C THR A 249 6.55 13.11 17.18
N PHE A 250 6.48 13.78 18.33
CA PHE A 250 5.83 13.28 19.55
C PHE A 250 4.58 14.08 19.87
N VAL A 251 3.44 13.41 20.03
CA VAL A 251 2.21 14.01 20.56
C VAL A 251 1.95 13.40 21.92
N GLU A 252 1.96 14.26 22.94
CA GLU A 252 1.88 13.85 24.34
C GLU A 252 0.64 14.44 24.98
N ALA A 253 -0.11 13.66 25.76
CA ALA A 253 -1.27 14.18 26.49
C ALA A 253 -0.85 15.38 27.37
N ALA A 254 -1.42 16.56 27.10
CA ALA A 254 -1.29 17.71 28.02
C ALA A 254 -2.02 17.44 29.35
N ASN A 255 -3.15 16.72 29.26
CA ASN A 255 -3.91 16.18 30.36
C ASN A 255 -3.98 14.65 30.20
N GLY A 256 -3.29 13.91 31.05
CA GLY A 256 -3.27 12.45 31.00
C GLY A 256 -4.62 11.78 31.27
N SER A 257 -5.64 12.51 31.74
CA SER A 257 -7.02 12.02 31.92
C SER A 257 -7.94 12.32 30.72
N ALA A 258 -7.38 12.71 29.58
CA ALA A 258 -8.09 12.85 28.31
C ALA A 258 -7.33 12.11 27.21
N ASP A 259 -8.03 11.74 26.13
CA ASP A 259 -7.40 11.08 24.97
C ASP A 259 -6.35 12.00 24.32
N VAL A 260 -5.27 11.45 23.77
CA VAL A 260 -4.25 12.25 23.05
C VAL A 260 -4.83 12.75 21.74
N PHE A 261 -5.41 11.86 20.94
CA PHE A 261 -6.27 12.18 19.80
C PHE A 261 -7.69 11.68 20.05
N ASN A 262 -8.67 12.57 19.96
CA ASN A 262 -10.09 12.23 19.92
C ASN A 262 -10.64 12.55 18.53
N VAL A 263 -10.91 11.52 17.73
CA VAL A 263 -11.39 11.62 16.36
C VAL A 263 -12.90 11.48 16.35
N THR A 264 -13.57 12.50 15.80
CA THR A 264 -15.04 12.65 15.78
C THR A 264 -15.59 12.99 14.40
N SER A 265 -14.75 12.88 13.36
CA SER A 265 -15.13 13.01 11.96
C SER A 265 -14.66 11.79 11.19
N ASP A 266 -15.49 11.34 10.24
CA ASP A 266 -15.15 10.28 9.30
C ASP A 266 -14.00 10.69 8.37
N GLY A 267 -13.34 9.70 7.76
CA GLY A 267 -12.34 9.90 6.72
C GLY A 267 -10.99 10.45 7.19
N VAL A 268 -10.80 10.62 8.50
CA VAL A 268 -9.57 11.16 9.09
C VAL A 268 -8.40 10.19 8.94
N ALA A 269 -7.22 10.72 8.59
CA ALA A 269 -5.96 9.97 8.65
C ALA A 269 -5.04 10.53 9.75
N ILE A 270 -4.45 9.65 10.55
CA ILE A 270 -3.40 9.97 11.56
C ILE A 270 -2.19 9.10 11.26
N ASP A 271 -1.10 9.71 10.79
CA ASP A 271 0.07 8.98 10.31
C ASP A 271 1.40 9.46 10.92
N GLY A 272 2.21 8.49 11.37
CA GLY A 272 3.64 8.73 11.61
C GLY A 272 4.01 9.42 12.93
N PHE A 273 3.22 9.30 13.99
CA PHE A 273 3.50 9.93 15.29
C PHE A 273 3.95 8.95 16.37
N THR A 274 4.77 9.42 17.32
CA THR A 274 4.79 8.80 18.65
C THR A 274 3.68 9.42 19.50
N ILE A 275 2.72 8.60 19.95
CA ILE A 275 1.50 9.04 20.67
C ILE A 275 1.50 8.45 22.09
N ARG A 276 1.53 9.31 23.12
CA ARG A 276 1.69 8.85 24.51
C ARG A 276 1.08 9.73 25.58
N GLY A 277 0.99 9.20 26.80
CA GLY A 277 0.67 9.96 28.02
C GLY A 277 -0.80 9.97 28.42
N GLY A 278 -1.69 9.41 27.60
CA GLY A 278 -3.09 9.15 27.95
C GLY A 278 -3.21 8.02 28.97
N SER A 279 -2.84 8.31 30.22
CA SER A 279 -2.62 7.32 31.30
C SER A 279 -3.77 7.21 32.30
N GLY A 280 -4.79 8.05 32.17
CA GLY A 280 -6.03 7.98 32.95
C GLY A 280 -6.82 6.71 32.63
N ASP A 281 -7.74 6.34 33.53
CA ASP A 281 -8.61 5.19 33.30
C ASP A 281 -9.47 5.41 32.04
N GLN A 282 -9.50 4.40 31.16
CA GLN A 282 -10.29 4.39 29.93
C GLN A 282 -10.00 5.52 28.92
N VAL A 283 -8.78 6.08 28.91
CA VAL A 283 -8.38 7.08 27.91
C VAL A 283 -7.45 6.47 26.87
N ALA A 284 -7.50 6.98 25.64
CA ALA A 284 -6.77 6.43 24.51
C ALA A 284 -5.61 7.32 24.06
N GLY A 285 -4.57 6.70 23.48
CA GLY A 285 -3.67 7.41 22.59
C GLY A 285 -4.46 7.94 21.39
N VAL A 286 -5.21 7.08 20.72
CA VAL A 286 -6.13 7.46 19.64
C VAL A 286 -7.52 6.87 19.90
N ARG A 287 -8.53 7.72 20.06
CA ARG A 287 -9.93 7.30 20.10
C ARG A 287 -10.60 7.60 18.77
N LEU A 288 -11.15 6.57 18.14
CA LEU A 288 -12.11 6.67 17.04
C LEU A 288 -13.51 6.64 17.66
N ASN A 289 -14.12 7.82 17.80
CA ASN A 289 -15.35 8.03 18.55
C ASN A 289 -16.56 8.16 17.62
N ASP A 290 -17.23 7.04 17.36
CA ASP A 290 -18.39 6.91 16.45
C ASP A 290 -18.09 7.41 15.03
N VAL A 291 -16.93 7.00 14.48
CA VAL A 291 -16.43 7.44 13.17
C VAL A 291 -16.14 6.29 12.22
N SER A 292 -16.18 6.56 10.92
CA SER A 292 -15.96 5.59 9.86
C SER A 292 -14.89 6.03 8.87
N GLU A 293 -14.39 5.05 8.10
CA GLU A 293 -13.42 5.29 7.01
C GLU A 293 -12.12 5.99 7.45
N CYS A 294 -11.79 5.97 8.75
CA CYS A 294 -10.56 6.58 9.26
C CYS A 294 -9.36 5.64 9.11
N LEU A 295 -8.17 6.22 8.93
CA LEU A 295 -6.88 5.51 8.91
C LEU A 295 -6.02 5.96 10.09
N VAL A 296 -5.55 5.00 10.89
CA VAL A 296 -4.50 5.23 11.89
C VAL A 296 -3.30 4.39 11.46
N SER A 297 -2.20 5.03 11.05
CA SER A 297 -1.07 4.30 10.46
C SER A 297 0.32 4.75 10.89
N ASN A 298 1.27 3.82 10.85
CA ASN A 298 2.70 4.10 11.07
C ASN A 298 3.02 4.83 12.40
N ASN A 299 2.17 4.71 13.41
CA ASN A 299 2.36 5.36 14.70
C ASN A 299 3.07 4.44 15.69
N THR A 300 3.85 5.02 16.60
CA THR A 300 4.31 4.36 17.83
C THR A 300 3.42 4.80 18.98
N ILE A 301 2.52 3.93 19.44
CA ILE A 301 1.49 4.25 20.41
C ILE A 301 1.84 3.58 21.73
N SER A 302 2.20 4.36 22.75
CA SER A 302 2.77 3.80 23.98
C SER A 302 2.44 4.55 25.27
N GLY A 303 2.43 3.84 26.39
CA GLY A 303 2.20 4.43 27.71
C GLY A 303 0.80 5.03 27.88
N ASN A 304 -0.20 4.47 27.18
CA ASN A 304 -1.60 4.86 27.30
C ASN A 304 -2.42 3.76 27.99
N TYR A 305 -3.65 4.08 28.43
CA TYR A 305 -4.58 3.05 28.90
C TYR A 305 -5.06 2.20 27.71
N TYR A 306 -5.69 2.80 26.71
CA TYR A 306 -5.86 2.21 25.39
C TYR A 306 -4.81 2.79 24.44
N GLY A 307 -4.09 1.98 23.68
CA GLY A 307 -3.29 2.50 22.57
C GLY A 307 -4.23 3.12 21.53
N VAL A 308 -5.06 2.28 20.91
CA VAL A 308 -6.19 2.69 20.07
C VAL A 308 -7.49 2.20 20.69
N TYR A 309 -8.52 3.05 20.73
CA TYR A 309 -9.88 2.65 21.06
C TYR A 309 -10.82 2.97 19.91
N ILE A 310 -11.40 1.92 19.31
CA ILE A 310 -12.50 2.03 18.35
C ILE A 310 -13.79 1.84 19.15
N SER A 311 -14.53 2.93 19.34
CA SER A 311 -15.77 2.91 20.15
C SER A 311 -16.85 1.99 19.58
N GLU A 312 -17.78 1.56 20.43
CA GLU A 312 -19.01 0.89 19.99
C GLU A 312 -19.82 1.78 19.01
N PRO A 313 -20.50 1.19 18.02
CA PRO A 313 -21.35 1.96 17.11
C PRO A 313 -22.50 2.60 17.87
N SER A 314 -22.77 3.88 17.63
CA SER A 314 -24.03 4.48 18.09
C SER A 314 -25.23 3.97 17.26
N GLU A 315 -26.46 4.41 17.59
CA GLU A 315 -27.64 4.12 16.75
C GLU A 315 -27.48 4.64 15.29
N ALA A 316 -26.59 5.59 15.04
CA ALA A 316 -26.23 6.06 13.70
C ALA A 316 -25.29 5.10 12.96
N GLY A 317 -24.74 4.10 13.68
CA GLY A 317 -23.87 3.06 13.18
C GLY A 317 -22.45 3.53 12.84
N GLY A 318 -21.86 4.48 13.58
CA GLY A 318 -20.44 4.83 13.39
C GLY A 318 -19.49 3.73 13.88
N SER A 319 -18.19 3.94 13.81
CA SER A 319 -17.15 2.97 14.21
C SER A 319 -17.03 1.72 13.32
N ARG A 320 -17.18 1.91 12.00
CA ARG A 320 -16.96 0.86 11.00
C ARG A 320 -16.05 1.27 9.87
N GLN A 321 -15.48 0.30 9.16
CA GLN A 321 -14.60 0.51 8.00
C GLN A 321 -13.39 1.38 8.32
N ASN A 322 -12.96 1.41 9.58
CA ASN A 322 -11.70 2.04 9.96
C ASN A 322 -10.54 1.07 9.72
N VAL A 323 -9.37 1.61 9.41
CA VAL A 323 -8.16 0.86 9.14
C VAL A 323 -7.10 1.24 10.18
N ILE A 324 -6.66 0.26 10.95
CA ILE A 324 -5.53 0.41 11.89
C ILE A 324 -4.35 -0.36 11.28
N LEU A 325 -3.38 0.36 10.71
CA LEU A 325 -2.37 -0.20 9.82
C LEU A 325 -0.94 0.10 10.28
N GLN A 326 -0.09 -0.91 10.42
CA GLN A 326 1.35 -0.71 10.65
C GLN A 326 1.70 0.15 11.88
N ASN A 327 0.86 0.13 12.93
CA ASN A 327 1.19 0.79 14.19
C ASN A 327 1.98 -0.15 15.10
N SER A 328 2.89 0.42 15.89
CA SER A 328 3.54 -0.25 17.00
C SER A 328 2.84 0.15 18.30
N ALA A 329 1.92 -0.69 18.79
CA ALA A 329 1.18 -0.44 20.03
C ALA A 329 1.86 -1.18 21.19
N THR A 330 2.66 -0.44 21.97
CA THR A 330 3.56 -1.03 22.97
C THR A 330 3.40 -0.42 24.35
N SER A 331 3.58 -1.21 25.40
CA SER A 331 3.55 -0.72 26.80
C SER A 331 2.29 0.10 27.15
N ASN A 332 1.14 -0.23 26.57
CA ASN A 332 -0.16 0.30 26.97
C ASN A 332 -0.82 -0.65 28.00
N THR A 333 -1.93 -0.25 28.62
CA THR A 333 -2.74 -1.25 29.34
C THR A 333 -3.34 -2.23 28.34
N TYR A 334 -3.99 -1.70 27.30
CA TYR A 334 -4.49 -2.42 26.13
C TYR A 334 -3.86 -1.83 24.87
N GLY A 335 -3.37 -2.66 23.95
CA GLY A 335 -2.85 -2.20 22.65
C GLY A 335 -3.96 -1.58 21.80
N ILE A 336 -4.95 -2.39 21.42
CA ILE A 336 -6.14 -1.97 20.69
C ILE A 336 -7.39 -2.51 21.39
N TRP A 337 -8.36 -1.63 21.63
CA TRP A 337 -9.69 -1.99 22.10
C TRP A 337 -10.72 -1.73 21.01
N VAL A 338 -11.58 -2.71 20.72
CA VAL A 338 -12.51 -2.69 19.59
C VAL A 338 -13.94 -2.93 20.09
N GLY A 339 -14.74 -1.87 20.15
CA GLY A 339 -16.19 -1.92 20.25
C GLY A 339 -16.88 -1.84 18.87
N GLY A 340 -16.20 -1.29 17.87
CA GLY A 340 -16.70 -1.13 16.50
C GLY A 340 -16.86 -2.42 15.70
N GLN A 341 -17.45 -2.33 14.51
CA GLN A 341 -17.70 -3.46 13.60
C GLN A 341 -17.04 -3.24 12.24
N GLN A 342 -16.77 -4.30 11.48
CA GLN A 342 -16.29 -4.17 10.08
C GLN A 342 -15.01 -3.32 9.92
N ASN A 343 -14.11 -3.34 10.91
CA ASN A 343 -12.83 -2.63 10.85
C ASN A 343 -11.72 -3.60 10.40
N ASN A 344 -10.68 -3.04 9.78
CA ASN A 344 -9.50 -3.77 9.32
C ASN A 344 -8.30 -3.41 10.20
N ILE A 345 -7.81 -4.37 10.98
CA ILE A 345 -6.68 -4.21 11.90
C ILE A 345 -5.56 -5.07 11.35
N CYS A 346 -4.58 -4.45 10.70
CA CYS A 346 -3.54 -5.21 10.01
C CYS A 346 -2.14 -4.61 10.09
N GLY A 347 -1.13 -5.47 9.99
CA GLY A 347 0.27 -5.03 10.00
C GLY A 347 0.76 -4.44 11.33
N ASN A 348 -0.03 -4.47 12.40
CA ASN A 348 0.35 -3.84 13.66
C ASN A 348 1.30 -4.73 14.48
N HIS A 349 2.26 -4.12 15.16
CA HIS A 349 3.16 -4.78 16.11
C HIS A 349 2.71 -4.53 17.55
N MET A 350 2.56 -5.61 18.32
CA MET A 350 2.07 -5.59 19.69
C MET A 350 3.11 -6.14 20.65
N GLU A 351 3.46 -5.36 21.68
CA GLU A 351 4.48 -5.76 22.65
C GLU A 351 4.34 -5.07 24.01
N GLY A 352 4.42 -5.87 25.08
CA GLY A 352 4.52 -5.36 26.45
C GLY A 352 3.26 -4.67 26.97
N ASN A 353 2.11 -4.85 26.32
CA ASN A 353 0.84 -4.35 26.84
C ASN A 353 0.42 -5.15 28.08
N THR A 354 -0.20 -4.52 29.09
CA THR A 354 -0.19 -5.07 30.46
C THR A 354 -1.53 -5.60 30.99
N ALA A 355 -2.64 -5.49 30.26
CA ALA A 355 -3.92 -5.99 30.74
C ALA A 355 -3.88 -7.50 31.01
N THR A 356 -4.76 -7.96 31.88
CA THR A 356 -4.85 -9.38 32.26
C THR A 356 -5.63 -10.23 31.25
N LYS A 357 -6.20 -9.61 30.20
CA LYS A 357 -7.04 -10.25 29.20
C LYS A 357 -7.17 -9.36 27.97
N GLY A 358 -6.90 -9.88 26.78
CA GLY A 358 -6.90 -9.13 25.53
C GLY A 358 -5.91 -7.97 25.54
N SER A 359 -4.73 -8.15 26.15
CA SER A 359 -3.78 -7.05 26.36
C SER A 359 -3.32 -6.40 25.07
N ASP A 360 -3.21 -7.16 23.99
CA ASP A 360 -2.81 -6.62 22.70
C ASP A 360 -4.03 -6.20 21.89
N ILE A 361 -5.01 -7.09 21.72
CA ILE A 361 -6.30 -6.74 21.12
C ILE A 361 -7.45 -7.31 21.94
N TYR A 362 -8.34 -6.42 22.38
CA TYR A 362 -9.60 -6.77 23.02
C TYR A 362 -10.76 -6.38 22.11
N LEU A 363 -11.65 -7.32 21.86
CA LEU A 363 -12.90 -7.10 21.12
C LEU A 363 -14.10 -7.30 22.07
N GLU A 364 -15.03 -6.36 22.06
CA GLU A 364 -16.26 -6.38 22.88
C GLU A 364 -17.27 -7.44 22.38
N GLU A 365 -18.45 -7.55 22.98
CA GLU A 365 -19.41 -8.61 22.64
C GLU A 365 -20.04 -8.42 21.24
N ASP A 366 -20.30 -7.17 20.87
CA ASP A 366 -21.02 -6.81 19.64
C ASP A 366 -20.09 -6.31 18.50
N SER A 367 -18.77 -6.42 18.66
CA SER A 367 -17.78 -5.98 17.67
C SER A 367 -17.58 -7.02 16.56
N ALA A 368 -18.63 -7.26 15.78
CA ALA A 368 -18.68 -8.25 14.72
C ALA A 368 -17.92 -7.84 13.43
N ASP A 369 -17.56 -8.86 12.65
CA ASP A 369 -17.01 -8.74 11.29
C ASP A 369 -15.75 -7.86 11.17
N ASN A 370 -14.98 -7.73 12.25
CA ASN A 370 -13.64 -7.14 12.19
C ASN A 370 -12.63 -8.16 11.64
N TRP A 371 -11.68 -7.68 10.82
CA TRP A 371 -10.59 -8.48 10.28
C TRP A 371 -9.28 -8.15 10.99
N LEU A 372 -8.63 -9.18 11.54
CA LEU A 372 -7.32 -9.08 12.17
C LEU A 372 -6.34 -9.87 11.31
N ARG A 373 -5.51 -9.22 10.49
CA ARG A 373 -4.58 -9.93 9.59
C ARG A 373 -3.18 -9.34 9.62
N PHE A 374 -2.16 -10.16 9.44
CA PHE A 374 -0.76 -9.74 9.35
C PHE A 374 -0.28 -8.89 10.54
N ASN A 375 -0.91 -9.00 11.71
CA ASN A 375 -0.40 -8.40 12.93
C ASN A 375 0.68 -9.30 13.53
N SER A 376 1.59 -8.69 14.28
CA SER A 376 2.69 -9.35 14.98
C SER A 376 2.49 -9.21 16.49
N PHE A 377 2.37 -10.34 17.19
CA PHE A 377 2.20 -10.42 18.63
C PHE A 377 3.45 -10.98 19.30
N SER A 378 3.94 -10.28 20.32
CA SER A 378 5.09 -10.74 21.11
C SER A 378 4.61 -11.56 22.31
N SER A 379 5.19 -12.73 22.55
CA SER A 379 4.84 -13.61 23.69
C SER A 379 5.05 -12.96 25.07
N GLY A 380 5.72 -11.80 25.14
CA GLY A 380 5.95 -11.01 26.35
C GLY A 380 4.81 -10.07 26.76
N SER A 381 3.76 -9.90 25.96
CA SER A 381 2.59 -9.10 26.35
C SER A 381 1.71 -9.82 27.39
N GLY A 382 1.12 -9.03 28.29
CA GLY A 382 0.19 -9.45 29.33
C GLY A 382 0.86 -9.89 30.64
N THR A 383 0.18 -9.71 31.77
CA THR A 383 0.65 -10.26 33.06
C THR A 383 0.18 -11.71 33.24
N ASN A 384 1.05 -12.61 33.72
CA ASN A 384 0.71 -14.00 34.08
C ASN A 384 0.10 -14.86 32.95
N GLN A 385 0.69 -14.85 31.74
CA GLN A 385 0.19 -15.64 30.61
C GLN A 385 -1.24 -15.24 30.17
N ALA A 386 -1.59 -13.95 30.30
CA ALA A 386 -2.85 -13.43 29.82
C ALA A 386 -3.06 -13.73 28.32
N THR A 387 -4.31 -13.94 27.91
CA THR A 387 -4.67 -13.98 26.50
C THR A 387 -4.38 -12.60 25.89
N GLN A 388 -3.64 -12.56 24.79
CA GLN A 388 -3.21 -11.32 24.15
C GLN A 388 -4.26 -10.82 23.16
N VAL A 389 -4.86 -11.74 22.40
CA VAL A 389 -6.06 -11.48 21.60
C VAL A 389 -7.26 -12.15 22.25
N TYR A 390 -8.31 -11.39 22.52
CA TYR A 390 -9.53 -11.89 23.13
C TYR A 390 -10.76 -11.24 22.51
N TYR A 391 -11.77 -12.05 22.21
CA TYR A 391 -13.08 -11.59 21.79
C TYR A 391 -14.15 -12.00 22.79
N ASN A 392 -14.96 -11.05 23.23
CA ASN A 392 -16.04 -11.28 24.18
C ASN A 392 -17.36 -11.71 23.55
N GLY A 393 -17.39 -11.99 22.24
CA GLY A 393 -18.61 -12.40 21.53
C GLY A 393 -18.96 -13.88 21.73
N PHE A 394 -20.21 -14.22 21.39
CA PHE A 394 -20.76 -15.58 21.58
C PHE A 394 -21.31 -16.25 20.30
N PHE A 395 -21.42 -15.53 19.19
CA PHE A 395 -22.16 -16.02 18.01
C PHE A 395 -21.28 -16.56 16.89
N LYS A 396 -20.20 -15.85 16.54
CA LYS A 396 -19.28 -16.18 15.44
C LYS A 396 -17.89 -15.77 15.89
N PRO A 397 -16.85 -16.62 15.75
CA PRO A 397 -15.47 -16.21 16.04
C PRO A 397 -15.05 -14.98 15.23
N VAL A 398 -14.17 -14.15 15.78
CA VAL A 398 -13.49 -13.10 15.01
C VAL A 398 -12.45 -13.74 14.09
N ASP A 399 -12.37 -13.25 12.86
CA ASP A 399 -11.41 -13.68 11.86
C ASP A 399 -10.03 -13.06 12.16
N ALA A 400 -9.13 -13.87 12.73
CA ALA A 400 -7.78 -13.50 13.11
C ALA A 400 -6.73 -14.46 12.51
N ILE A 401 -7.00 -14.97 11.30
CA ILE A 401 -6.05 -15.79 10.56
C ILE A 401 -4.90 -14.93 10.02
N GLN A 402 -3.82 -15.58 9.58
CA GLN A 402 -2.64 -14.93 9.01
C GLN A 402 -2.04 -13.85 9.92
N ASN A 403 -2.03 -14.07 11.23
CA ASN A 403 -1.22 -13.28 12.15
C ASN A 403 0.05 -14.04 12.54
N TRP A 404 1.10 -13.29 12.87
CA TRP A 404 2.32 -13.79 13.46
C TRP A 404 2.20 -13.74 14.98
N TRP A 405 2.29 -14.89 15.64
CA TRP A 405 2.10 -14.99 17.08
C TRP A 405 3.43 -15.01 17.85
N GLY A 406 4.51 -14.53 17.25
CA GLY A 406 5.83 -14.50 17.89
C GLY A 406 6.64 -15.79 17.76
N ASP A 407 6.05 -16.87 17.23
CA ASP A 407 6.70 -18.16 17.02
C ASP A 407 6.05 -18.92 15.84
N PRO A 408 6.80 -19.67 15.01
CA PRO A 408 6.23 -20.42 13.88
C PRO A 408 5.25 -21.53 14.28
N SER A 409 5.35 -22.02 15.52
CA SER A 409 4.38 -22.97 16.08
C SER A 409 3.00 -22.35 16.35
N GLY A 410 2.87 -21.04 16.19
CA GLY A 410 1.62 -20.31 16.34
C GLY A 410 1.28 -19.99 17.80
N PRO A 411 0.05 -19.50 18.04
CA PRO A 411 -0.35 -19.09 19.38
C PRO A 411 -0.59 -20.30 20.27
N TYR A 412 -0.33 -20.15 21.56
CA TYR A 412 -0.84 -21.11 22.53
C TYR A 412 -2.37 -21.00 22.64
N HIS A 413 -3.07 -22.10 22.38
CA HIS A 413 -4.49 -22.26 22.64
C HIS A 413 -4.76 -23.63 23.27
N ALA A 414 -5.39 -23.68 24.45
CA ALA A 414 -5.46 -24.89 25.28
C ALA A 414 -6.07 -26.12 24.56
N SER A 415 -7.04 -25.90 23.68
CA SER A 415 -7.73 -26.98 22.94
C SER A 415 -7.38 -27.03 21.46
N GLY A 416 -7.04 -25.87 20.86
CA GLY A 416 -6.88 -25.70 19.41
C GLY A 416 -5.43 -25.73 18.93
N ASN A 417 -4.48 -25.39 19.81
CA ASN A 417 -3.04 -25.47 19.53
C ASN A 417 -2.24 -25.58 20.85
N PRO A 418 -2.35 -26.70 21.60
CA PRO A 418 -1.75 -26.82 22.93
C PRO A 418 -0.21 -26.88 22.92
N ALA A 419 0.41 -27.04 21.75
CA ALA A 419 1.86 -27.07 21.57
C ALA A 419 2.45 -25.74 21.08
N GLY A 420 1.61 -24.75 20.73
CA GLY A 420 2.06 -23.43 20.31
C GLY A 420 2.82 -22.73 21.43
N THR A 421 3.98 -22.15 21.11
CA THR A 421 4.84 -21.39 22.03
C THR A 421 4.76 -19.88 21.84
N GLY A 422 3.98 -19.43 20.86
CA GLY A 422 3.69 -18.02 20.63
C GLY A 422 2.72 -17.42 21.65
N ALA A 423 2.39 -16.16 21.40
CA ALA A 423 1.36 -15.36 22.03
C ALA A 423 0.06 -16.12 22.32
N ASN A 424 -0.48 -15.97 23.53
CA ASN A 424 -1.70 -16.67 23.93
C ASN A 424 -2.92 -16.08 23.23
N VAL A 425 -3.80 -16.93 22.73
CA VAL A 425 -5.07 -16.52 22.12
C VAL A 425 -6.26 -17.01 22.95
N GLY A 426 -7.32 -16.21 23.00
CA GLY A 426 -8.57 -16.55 23.67
C GLY A 426 -9.52 -17.40 22.83
N GLU A 427 -10.59 -17.88 23.47
CA GLU A 427 -11.72 -18.50 22.78
C GLU A 427 -12.41 -17.49 21.83
N MET A 428 -13.16 -17.99 20.84
CA MET A 428 -13.87 -17.18 19.84
C MET A 428 -12.97 -16.33 18.94
N VAL A 429 -11.69 -16.71 18.82
CA VAL A 429 -10.75 -16.13 17.87
C VAL A 429 -10.33 -17.23 16.90
N GLU A 430 -10.60 -17.04 15.61
CA GLU A 430 -10.10 -17.93 14.55
C GLU A 430 -8.67 -17.55 14.23
N PHE A 431 -7.69 -18.37 14.63
CA PHE A 431 -6.27 -18.04 14.53
C PHE A 431 -5.49 -18.92 13.53
N SER A 432 -6.15 -19.87 12.87
CA SER A 432 -5.53 -20.82 11.94
C SER A 432 -6.15 -20.68 10.54
N PRO A 433 -5.34 -20.58 9.47
CA PRO A 433 -3.87 -20.64 9.48
C PRO A 433 -3.23 -19.40 10.13
N TRP A 434 -2.08 -19.57 10.78
CA TRP A 434 -1.22 -18.47 11.25
C TRP A 434 0.01 -18.34 10.36
N LEU A 435 0.76 -17.25 10.50
CA LEU A 435 2.00 -17.04 9.75
C LEU A 435 3.16 -17.83 10.37
N GLU A 436 4.02 -18.41 9.54
CA GLU A 436 5.27 -19.07 9.97
C GLU A 436 6.47 -18.10 10.01
N SER A 437 6.28 -16.88 9.50
CA SER A 437 7.26 -15.79 9.51
C SER A 437 6.57 -14.46 9.80
N ALA A 438 7.26 -13.56 10.50
CA ALA A 438 6.72 -12.25 10.83
C ALA A 438 6.57 -11.39 9.56
N PRO A 439 5.41 -10.73 9.35
CA PRO A 439 5.25 -9.77 8.27
C PRO A 439 6.09 -8.52 8.58
N LEU A 440 6.72 -7.95 7.56
CA LEU A 440 7.58 -6.78 7.67
C LEU A 440 6.81 -5.51 7.34
N TYR A 441 6.25 -5.43 6.13
CA TYR A 441 5.36 -4.35 5.75
C TYR A 441 4.05 -4.88 5.19
N VAL A 442 2.97 -4.11 5.38
CA VAL A 442 1.64 -4.47 4.92
C VAL A 442 1.01 -3.25 4.25
N ALA A 443 0.45 -3.45 3.07
CA ALA A 443 -0.47 -2.54 2.43
C ALA A 443 -1.86 -3.18 2.42
N THR A 444 -2.91 -2.37 2.47
CA THR A 444 -4.28 -2.84 2.33
C THR A 444 -5.13 -1.81 1.60
N GLY A 445 -6.21 -2.25 0.97
CA GLY A 445 -7.19 -1.36 0.36
C GLY A 445 -8.50 -2.08 0.12
N THR A 446 -9.59 -1.31 0.07
CA THR A 446 -10.93 -1.81 -0.20
C THR A 446 -11.43 -1.17 -1.51
N PRO A 447 -11.74 -1.95 -2.55
CA PRO A 447 -12.33 -1.44 -3.78
C PRO A 447 -13.72 -0.85 -3.51
N ASP A 448 -14.09 0.19 -4.25
CA ASP A 448 -15.49 0.62 -4.30
C ASP A 448 -16.29 -0.34 -5.19
N VAL A 449 -16.23 -0.15 -6.52
CA VAL A 449 -16.85 -1.00 -7.53
C VAL A 449 -16.02 -0.96 -8.80
N GLY A 450 -15.71 -2.13 -9.37
CA GLY A 450 -15.01 -2.25 -10.64
C GLY A 450 -13.52 -2.52 -10.47
N ASP A 451 -12.77 -2.31 -11.55
CA ASP A 451 -11.32 -2.50 -11.54
C ASP A 451 -10.66 -1.58 -10.50
N TYR A 452 -9.74 -2.14 -9.71
CA TYR A 452 -9.06 -1.44 -8.62
C TYR A 452 -7.58 -1.80 -8.61
N VAL A 453 -6.72 -0.84 -8.25
CA VAL A 453 -5.27 -1.05 -8.12
C VAL A 453 -4.85 -0.70 -6.71
N LEU A 454 -4.32 -1.69 -5.99
CA LEU A 454 -3.57 -1.46 -4.76
C LEU A 454 -2.09 -1.31 -5.12
N ASP A 455 -1.56 -0.10 -4.97
CA ASP A 455 -0.13 0.16 -5.11
C ASP A 455 0.58 -0.09 -3.78
N ALA A 456 1.25 -1.25 -3.67
CA ALA A 456 2.02 -1.67 -2.49
C ALA A 456 3.53 -1.69 -2.80
N ARG A 457 3.99 -0.83 -3.71
CA ARG A 457 5.40 -0.83 -4.16
C ARG A 457 6.34 -0.39 -3.05
N ALA A 458 5.92 0.52 -2.18
CA ALA A 458 6.72 0.98 -1.05
C ALA A 458 6.90 -0.13 0.01
N GLU A 459 5.88 -0.96 0.21
CA GLU A 459 5.82 -1.99 1.24
C GLU A 459 6.40 -3.34 0.78
N ALA A 460 6.17 -3.68 -0.49
CA ALA A 460 6.41 -5.03 -1.00
C ALA A 460 6.97 -5.08 -2.43
N SER A 461 7.37 -3.95 -3.03
CA SER A 461 7.75 -3.87 -4.46
C SER A 461 6.68 -4.48 -5.39
N THR A 462 5.40 -4.38 -5.00
CA THR A 462 4.30 -5.09 -5.64
C THR A 462 3.12 -4.17 -5.87
N SER A 463 2.42 -4.33 -6.98
CA SER A 463 1.09 -3.74 -7.16
C SER A 463 0.11 -4.85 -7.53
N VAL A 464 -1.11 -4.76 -6.99
CA VAL A 464 -2.17 -5.74 -7.25
C VAL A 464 -3.30 -5.04 -7.99
N THR A 465 -3.66 -5.55 -9.17
CA THR A 465 -4.81 -5.07 -9.94
C THR A 465 -5.94 -6.08 -9.85
N LEU A 466 -7.06 -5.67 -9.28
CA LEU A 466 -8.32 -6.41 -9.31
C LEU A 466 -9.11 -6.04 -10.56
N ARG A 467 -9.69 -7.05 -11.21
CA ARG A 467 -10.71 -6.89 -12.26
C ARG A 467 -12.00 -7.57 -11.90
N GLY A 468 -13.11 -6.94 -12.26
CA GLY A 468 -14.46 -7.40 -11.94
C GLY A 468 -15.19 -6.44 -11.02
N SER A 469 -16.40 -6.81 -10.61
CA SER A 469 -17.28 -5.93 -9.82
C SER A 469 -17.29 -6.28 -8.32
N GLY A 470 -16.40 -7.14 -7.85
CA GLY A 470 -16.24 -7.48 -6.44
C GLY A 470 -15.57 -6.35 -5.64
N ASP A 471 -15.82 -6.33 -4.34
CA ASP A 471 -15.35 -5.35 -3.37
C ASP A 471 -14.52 -5.98 -2.22
N PRO A 472 -13.66 -6.99 -2.46
CA PRO A 472 -12.92 -7.61 -1.37
C PRO A 472 -11.87 -6.66 -0.82
N ILE A 473 -11.64 -6.68 0.49
CA ILE A 473 -10.44 -6.10 1.07
C ILE A 473 -9.24 -6.86 0.53
N ILE A 474 -8.26 -6.14 -0.01
CA ILE A 474 -6.99 -6.67 -0.51
C ILE A 474 -5.91 -6.35 0.52
N TRP A 475 -5.06 -7.32 0.82
CA TRP A 475 -3.83 -7.15 1.59
C TRP A 475 -2.64 -7.60 0.77
N VAL A 476 -1.55 -6.83 0.86
CA VAL A 476 -0.24 -7.19 0.35
C VAL A 476 0.75 -7.11 1.51
N ALA A 477 1.37 -8.23 1.88
CA ALA A 477 2.37 -8.26 2.93
C ALA A 477 3.75 -8.62 2.36
N SER A 478 4.83 -8.13 2.95
CA SER A 478 6.20 -8.57 2.65
C SER A 478 6.83 -9.25 3.86
N TYR A 479 7.83 -10.11 3.62
CA TYR A 479 8.56 -10.81 4.68
C TYR A 479 10.07 -10.64 4.51
N SER A 480 10.79 -10.54 5.63
CA SER A 480 12.26 -10.48 5.63
C SER A 480 12.93 -11.82 5.32
N GLY A 481 12.16 -12.92 5.33
CA GLY A 481 12.62 -14.27 5.06
C GLY A 481 11.49 -15.14 4.51
N ASN A 482 11.85 -16.33 4.04
CA ASN A 482 10.93 -17.27 3.41
C ASN A 482 9.76 -17.63 4.37
N PRO A 483 8.50 -17.29 4.03
CA PRO A 483 7.33 -17.58 4.85
C PRO A 483 6.75 -18.98 4.62
N GLY A 484 7.33 -19.77 3.71
CA GLY A 484 6.98 -21.18 3.48
C GLY A 484 8.11 -22.13 3.86
N GLY A 485 8.02 -23.37 3.38
CA GLY A 485 9.00 -24.42 3.64
C GLY A 485 10.34 -24.23 2.90
N GLU A 486 10.87 -25.29 2.27
CA GLU A 486 12.15 -25.19 1.54
C GLU A 486 12.06 -24.19 0.38
N SER A 487 13.02 -23.25 0.29
CA SER A 487 13.04 -22.20 -0.73
C SER A 487 13.08 -22.76 -2.17
N PRO A 488 12.55 -22.03 -3.17
CA PRO A 488 12.90 -22.27 -4.57
C PRO A 488 14.43 -22.26 -4.77
N GLU A 489 14.94 -23.00 -5.78
CA GLU A 489 16.38 -23.25 -6.00
C GLU A 489 17.27 -21.99 -5.85
N VAL A 490 16.90 -20.90 -6.53
CA VAL A 490 17.50 -19.57 -6.33
C VAL A 490 16.39 -18.55 -6.14
N SER A 491 16.31 -17.94 -4.97
CA SER A 491 15.38 -16.85 -4.66
C SER A 491 16.11 -15.51 -4.70
N ILE A 492 15.44 -14.47 -5.19
CA ILE A 492 15.94 -13.08 -5.07
C ILE A 492 15.55 -12.45 -3.73
N LEU A 493 15.13 -13.28 -2.75
CA LEU A 493 14.74 -12.90 -1.39
C LEU A 493 13.54 -11.95 -1.31
N LYS A 494 12.69 -11.93 -2.36
CA LYS A 494 11.40 -11.25 -2.34
C LYS A 494 10.29 -12.23 -2.03
N TRP A 495 9.72 -12.07 -0.84
CA TRP A 495 8.64 -12.87 -0.31
C TRP A 495 7.45 -11.97 -0.03
N ILE A 496 6.32 -12.26 -0.66
CA ILE A 496 5.12 -11.42 -0.65
C ILE A 496 3.92 -12.30 -0.26
N ASP A 497 2.88 -11.76 0.36
CA ASP A 497 1.56 -12.40 0.46
C ASP A 497 0.55 -11.53 -0.27
N VAL A 498 -0.37 -12.14 -1.00
CA VAL A 498 -1.52 -11.43 -1.59
C VAL A 498 -2.78 -12.14 -1.12
N CYS A 499 -3.53 -11.45 -0.27
CA CYS A 499 -4.74 -11.97 0.35
C CYS A 499 -5.96 -11.10 0.01
N ILE A 500 -7.12 -11.73 -0.19
CA ILE A 500 -8.40 -11.07 -0.42
C ILE A 500 -9.46 -11.60 0.56
N SER A 501 -10.33 -10.73 1.06
CA SER A 501 -11.36 -11.10 2.06
C SER A 501 -12.39 -12.08 1.54
N ASP A 502 -12.66 -12.02 0.24
CA ASP A 502 -13.60 -12.87 -0.45
C ASP A 502 -13.26 -12.93 -1.95
N THR A 503 -13.83 -13.92 -2.62
CA THR A 503 -13.67 -14.11 -4.07
C THR A 503 -14.94 -13.71 -4.84
N GLY A 504 -15.93 -13.13 -4.15
CA GLY A 504 -17.25 -12.85 -4.70
C GLY A 504 -17.18 -11.80 -5.79
N SER A 505 -17.60 -12.15 -7.01
CA SER A 505 -17.61 -11.23 -8.16
C SER A 505 -16.23 -10.71 -8.60
N VAL A 506 -15.14 -11.30 -8.11
CA VAL A 506 -13.78 -11.07 -8.60
C VAL A 506 -13.56 -11.95 -9.84
N GLU A 507 -13.20 -11.33 -10.96
CA GLU A 507 -12.94 -12.06 -12.21
C GLU A 507 -11.48 -12.48 -12.30
N GLU A 508 -10.57 -11.57 -11.94
CA GLU A 508 -9.14 -11.73 -12.09
C GLU A 508 -8.36 -10.84 -11.12
N ILE A 509 -7.22 -11.32 -10.64
CA ILE A 509 -6.22 -10.55 -9.91
C ILE A 509 -4.90 -10.62 -10.68
N GLU A 510 -4.36 -9.49 -11.11
CA GLU A 510 -2.97 -9.38 -11.60
C GLU A 510 -2.05 -8.98 -10.45
N ILE A 511 -1.07 -9.82 -10.14
CA ILE A 511 0.03 -9.50 -9.23
C ILE A 511 1.20 -9.05 -10.10
N LYS A 512 1.61 -7.80 -9.99
CA LYS A 512 2.83 -7.28 -10.61
C LYS A 512 3.87 -7.07 -9.51
N ALA A 513 4.99 -7.76 -9.61
CA ALA A 513 6.11 -7.62 -8.68
C ALA A 513 7.35 -7.09 -9.41
N ASP A 514 7.85 -5.95 -8.93
CA ASP A 514 9.00 -5.23 -9.49
C ASP A 514 10.30 -5.83 -8.94
N TYR A 515 11.35 -5.86 -9.77
CA TYR A 515 12.71 -6.26 -9.40
C TYR A 515 13.72 -5.23 -9.91
N THR A 516 14.94 -5.28 -9.39
CA THR A 516 16.08 -4.53 -9.90
C THR A 516 17.13 -5.48 -10.45
N MET A 517 17.97 -5.01 -11.36
CA MET A 517 19.05 -5.82 -11.93
C MET A 517 20.05 -6.30 -10.87
N ASP A 518 20.24 -5.52 -9.80
CA ASP A 518 21.13 -5.87 -8.69
C ASP A 518 20.58 -7.04 -7.85
N GLU A 519 19.26 -7.17 -7.73
CA GLU A 519 18.59 -8.24 -6.98
C GLU A 519 18.69 -9.61 -7.66
N LEU A 520 18.93 -9.65 -8.98
CA LEU A 520 18.98 -10.91 -9.74
C LEU A 520 20.19 -11.78 -9.36
N GLY A 521 21.29 -11.16 -8.94
CA GLY A 521 22.55 -11.87 -8.71
C GLY A 521 23.00 -12.65 -9.94
N ASP A 522 23.04 -13.98 -9.83
CA ASP A 522 23.44 -14.89 -10.91
C ASP A 522 22.30 -15.23 -11.89
N LEU A 523 21.06 -14.84 -11.59
CA LEU A 523 19.92 -15.07 -12.45
C LEU A 523 19.90 -14.10 -13.62
N THR A 524 19.43 -14.57 -14.78
CA THR A 524 18.98 -13.68 -15.85
C THR A 524 17.47 -13.53 -15.79
N GLU A 525 16.93 -12.48 -16.42
CA GLU A 525 15.49 -12.29 -16.54
C GLU A 525 14.77 -13.45 -17.27
N GLY A 526 15.49 -14.29 -18.02
CA GLY A 526 14.93 -15.51 -18.62
C GLY A 526 14.72 -16.65 -17.63
N ASP A 527 15.46 -16.64 -16.54
CA ASP A 527 15.41 -17.64 -15.47
C ASP A 527 14.30 -17.32 -14.46
N LEU A 528 13.89 -16.05 -14.37
CA LEU A 528 12.91 -15.58 -13.40
C LEU A 528 11.55 -16.24 -13.53
N ARG A 529 11.00 -16.62 -12.39
CA ARG A 529 9.67 -17.18 -12.17
C ARG A 529 9.07 -16.56 -10.90
N LEU A 530 7.75 -16.35 -10.94
CA LEU A 530 6.93 -16.05 -9.79
C LEU A 530 6.35 -17.37 -9.29
N TYR A 531 6.67 -17.70 -8.05
CA TYR A 531 6.22 -18.88 -7.33
C TYR A 531 5.11 -18.51 -6.35
N TRP A 532 4.27 -19.48 -5.99
CA TRP A 532 3.30 -19.43 -4.91
C TRP A 532 3.42 -20.68 -4.04
N TRP A 533 3.11 -20.58 -2.77
CA TRP A 533 3.20 -21.71 -1.83
C TRP A 533 1.89 -22.48 -1.75
N ASP A 534 1.86 -23.75 -2.16
CA ASP A 534 0.61 -24.52 -2.17
C ASP A 534 0.23 -25.15 -0.81
N GLY A 535 1.01 -24.85 0.23
CA GLY A 535 0.93 -25.48 1.55
C GLY A 535 1.98 -26.57 1.77
N SER A 536 2.68 -27.00 0.71
CA SER A 536 3.68 -28.07 0.77
C SER A 536 4.96 -27.80 -0.01
N GLU A 537 4.85 -27.15 -1.17
CA GLU A 537 5.98 -26.78 -2.01
C GLU A 537 5.75 -25.45 -2.73
N TRP A 538 6.84 -24.83 -3.17
CA TRP A 538 6.77 -23.62 -4.00
C TRP A 538 6.50 -23.99 -5.46
N MET A 539 5.31 -23.62 -5.93
CA MET A 539 4.83 -23.92 -7.27
C MET A 539 4.94 -22.70 -8.18
N VAL A 540 5.30 -22.93 -9.44
CA VAL A 540 5.38 -21.86 -10.44
C VAL A 540 3.97 -21.41 -10.81
N CYS A 541 3.69 -20.10 -10.76
CA CYS A 541 2.42 -19.53 -11.21
C CYS A 541 2.16 -19.92 -12.67
N SER A 542 1.01 -20.51 -12.97
CA SER A 542 0.73 -21.09 -14.30
C SER A 542 0.56 -20.05 -15.40
N LYS A 543 0.12 -18.85 -15.05
CA LYS A 543 -0.06 -17.70 -15.96
C LYS A 543 0.83 -16.55 -15.49
N GLN A 544 2.06 -16.52 -15.97
CA GLN A 544 3.02 -15.47 -15.61
C GLN A 544 3.86 -15.03 -16.80
N LYS A 545 4.43 -13.83 -16.71
CA LYS A 545 5.34 -13.28 -17.72
C LYS A 545 6.30 -12.25 -17.13
N VAL A 546 7.55 -12.30 -17.58
CA VAL A 546 8.59 -11.29 -17.29
C VAL A 546 8.54 -10.18 -18.34
N TYR A 547 8.51 -8.93 -17.88
CA TYR A 547 8.47 -7.71 -18.68
C TYR A 547 9.79 -6.95 -18.54
N LYS A 548 10.77 -7.32 -19.35
CA LYS A 548 12.17 -6.82 -19.27
C LYS A 548 12.36 -5.32 -19.45
N ALA A 549 11.41 -4.65 -20.10
CA ALA A 549 11.49 -3.20 -20.29
C ALA A 549 10.97 -2.42 -19.08
N GLU A 550 10.28 -3.12 -18.17
CA GLU A 550 9.62 -2.58 -16.98
C GLU A 550 10.21 -3.16 -15.70
N ASP A 551 11.24 -4.00 -15.79
CA ASP A 551 11.88 -4.72 -14.69
C ASP A 551 10.87 -5.36 -13.71
N CYS A 552 9.86 -6.04 -14.25
CA CYS A 552 8.82 -6.67 -13.44
C CYS A 552 8.40 -8.06 -13.94
N ILE A 553 7.88 -8.86 -13.03
CA ILE A 553 7.20 -10.12 -13.31
C ILE A 553 5.73 -10.00 -12.93
N ARG A 554 4.84 -10.49 -13.80
CA ARG A 554 3.39 -10.43 -13.55
C ARG A 554 2.80 -11.82 -13.56
N ALA A 555 1.88 -12.10 -12.64
CA ALA A 555 1.02 -13.28 -12.68
C ALA A 555 -0.45 -12.88 -12.71
N THR A 556 -1.22 -13.61 -13.50
CA THR A 556 -2.66 -13.42 -13.67
C THR A 556 -3.40 -14.57 -12.99
N ILE A 557 -4.13 -14.26 -11.93
CA ILE A 557 -4.85 -15.21 -11.10
C ILE A 557 -6.35 -15.12 -11.42
N GLY A 558 -6.89 -16.19 -12.01
CA GLY A 558 -8.31 -16.31 -12.35
C GLY A 558 -8.84 -17.70 -12.03
N ALA A 559 -10.01 -18.05 -12.56
CA ALA A 559 -10.66 -19.33 -12.25
C ALA A 559 -9.89 -20.57 -12.76
N ASP A 560 -9.07 -20.43 -13.80
CA ASP A 560 -8.35 -21.50 -14.49
C ASP A 560 -6.82 -21.42 -14.33
N SER A 561 -6.32 -20.59 -13.42
CA SER A 561 -4.88 -20.50 -13.08
C SER A 561 -4.51 -21.37 -11.89
N SER A 562 -3.21 -21.50 -11.64
CA SER A 562 -2.62 -22.08 -10.43
C SER A 562 -1.54 -21.09 -9.95
N PRO A 563 -1.73 -20.37 -8.83
CA PRO A 563 -2.90 -20.43 -7.94
C PRO A 563 -4.17 -19.93 -8.63
N ASN A 564 -5.34 -20.21 -8.06
CA ASN A 564 -6.61 -19.60 -8.44
C ASN A 564 -7.12 -18.65 -7.33
N LEU A 565 -8.23 -17.96 -7.57
CA LEU A 565 -8.77 -16.96 -6.64
C LEU A 565 -9.04 -17.52 -5.22
N SER A 566 -9.47 -18.79 -5.08
CA SER A 566 -9.69 -19.36 -3.74
C SER A 566 -8.40 -19.60 -2.95
N ASN A 567 -7.25 -19.64 -3.62
CA ASN A 567 -5.95 -19.70 -2.96
C ASN A 567 -5.54 -18.35 -2.39
N LEU A 568 -6.13 -17.24 -2.84
CA LEU A 568 -5.83 -15.90 -2.34
C LEU A 568 -6.54 -15.58 -1.01
N ALA A 569 -7.07 -16.58 -0.29
CA ALA A 569 -7.49 -16.40 1.11
C ALA A 569 -6.29 -16.40 2.10
N GLY A 570 -5.07 -16.58 1.57
CA GLY A 570 -3.83 -16.44 2.33
C GLY A 570 -2.71 -17.35 1.82
N THR A 571 -1.99 -16.91 0.79
CA THR A 571 -0.90 -17.69 0.19
C THR A 571 0.28 -16.80 -0.16
N PRO A 572 1.51 -17.15 0.28
CA PRO A 572 2.68 -16.36 -0.06
C PRO A 572 3.19 -16.68 -1.48
N PHE A 573 3.85 -15.69 -2.05
CA PHE A 573 4.51 -15.65 -3.34
C PHE A 573 6.00 -15.39 -3.17
N ALA A 574 6.80 -15.88 -4.11
CA ALA A 574 8.23 -15.67 -4.14
C ALA A 574 8.74 -15.40 -5.55
N ILE A 575 9.75 -14.55 -5.70
CA ILE A 575 10.46 -14.39 -6.97
C ILE A 575 11.78 -15.17 -6.90
N GLY A 576 12.03 -15.96 -7.92
CA GLY A 576 13.27 -16.74 -8.03
C GLY A 576 13.46 -17.30 -9.42
N GLY A 577 14.33 -18.29 -9.56
CA GLY A 577 14.54 -19.01 -10.81
C GLY A 577 15.26 -20.33 -10.57
N ALA A 578 15.19 -21.20 -11.57
CA ALA A 578 16.10 -22.33 -11.66
C ALA A 578 17.35 -21.84 -12.40
N LEU A 579 18.54 -22.09 -11.84
CA LEU A 579 19.75 -21.88 -12.63
C LEU A 579 19.67 -22.84 -13.80
N ASN A 580 19.61 -22.30 -15.01
CA ASN A 580 19.77 -23.09 -16.21
C ASN A 580 21.12 -23.79 -16.10
N SER A 581 21.09 -25.07 -15.70
CA SER A 581 22.20 -25.98 -15.95
C SER A 581 22.23 -26.18 -17.46
N SER A 582 22.81 -25.20 -18.17
CA SER A 582 23.20 -25.31 -19.56
C SER A 582 24.36 -26.30 -19.65
N GLY A 583 24.00 -27.56 -19.41
CA GLY A 583 24.87 -28.69 -19.16
C GLY A 583 23.99 -29.91 -19.10
N PHE A 584 23.32 -30.22 -20.21
CA PHE A 584 22.77 -31.55 -20.48
C PHE A 584 23.73 -32.60 -19.89
N GLN A 585 23.33 -33.32 -18.84
CA GLN A 585 24.24 -34.18 -18.09
C GLN A 585 24.58 -35.43 -18.90
N TRP A 586 25.55 -35.29 -19.81
CA TRP A 586 26.07 -36.37 -20.68
C TRP A 586 26.47 -37.62 -19.90
N TRP A 587 26.79 -37.49 -18.61
CA TRP A 587 27.16 -38.61 -17.76
C TRP A 587 26.03 -39.63 -17.61
N TRP A 588 24.76 -39.23 -17.58
CA TRP A 588 23.64 -40.18 -17.55
C TRP A 588 23.56 -41.00 -18.85
N ILE A 589 23.76 -40.35 -20.00
CA ILE A 589 23.83 -41.03 -21.31
C ILE A 589 25.06 -41.94 -21.38
N LEU A 590 26.21 -41.51 -20.84
CA LEU A 590 27.42 -42.33 -20.77
C LEU A 590 27.25 -43.53 -19.83
N MET A 591 26.54 -43.40 -18.70
CA MET A 591 26.25 -44.52 -17.80
C MET A 591 25.28 -45.51 -18.46
N VAL A 592 24.25 -45.03 -19.16
CA VAL A 592 23.32 -45.89 -19.92
C VAL A 592 24.04 -46.59 -21.09
N LEU A 593 24.87 -45.87 -21.85
CA LEU A 593 25.70 -46.46 -22.92
C LEU A 593 26.72 -47.46 -22.37
N ALA A 594 27.39 -47.16 -21.26
CA ALA A 594 28.32 -48.09 -20.61
C ALA A 594 27.60 -49.36 -20.11
N GLY A 595 26.40 -49.21 -19.55
CA GLY A 595 25.54 -50.33 -19.18
C GLY A 595 25.12 -51.18 -20.38
N LEU A 596 24.71 -50.55 -21.49
CA LEU A 596 24.33 -51.24 -22.73
C LEU A 596 25.53 -51.94 -23.40
N ILE A 597 26.71 -51.31 -23.40
CA ILE A 597 27.96 -51.91 -23.90
C ILE A 597 28.37 -53.08 -23.01
N GLY A 598 28.29 -52.94 -21.68
CA GLY A 598 28.55 -54.03 -20.74
C GLY A 598 27.62 -55.23 -20.96
N LEU A 599 26.33 -54.98 -21.14
CA LEU A 599 25.33 -56.01 -21.45
C LEU A 599 25.64 -56.70 -22.80
N PHE A 600 26.00 -55.93 -23.82
CA PHE A 600 26.38 -56.47 -25.13
C PHE A 600 27.63 -57.34 -25.06
N VAL A 601 28.66 -56.91 -24.33
CA VAL A 601 29.89 -57.70 -24.11
C VAL A 601 29.58 -58.99 -23.36
N LEU A 602 28.73 -58.97 -22.34
CA LEU A 602 28.31 -60.18 -21.62
C LEU A 602 27.54 -61.15 -22.52
N VAL A 603 26.66 -60.66 -23.39
CA VAL A 603 25.94 -61.50 -24.37
C VAL A 603 26.91 -62.12 -25.39
N VAL A 604 27.89 -61.37 -25.87
CA VAL A 604 28.90 -61.87 -26.82
C VAL A 604 29.81 -62.91 -26.15
N ILE A 605 30.31 -62.63 -24.95
CA ILE A 605 31.11 -63.59 -24.17
C ILE A 605 30.27 -64.83 -23.85
N GLY A 606 29.02 -64.67 -23.43
CA GLY A 606 28.08 -65.78 -23.20
C GLY A 606 27.90 -66.65 -24.44
N ARG A 607 27.75 -66.05 -25.62
CA ARG A 607 27.67 -66.78 -26.90
C ARG A 607 28.97 -67.50 -27.27
N ILE A 608 30.13 -66.90 -26.99
CA ILE A 608 31.44 -67.53 -27.23
C ILE A 608 31.66 -68.70 -26.27
N VAL A 609 31.34 -68.53 -24.98
CA VAL A 609 31.42 -69.59 -23.96
C VAL A 609 30.46 -70.72 -24.29
N LEU A 610 29.22 -70.44 -24.68
CA LEU A 610 28.26 -71.47 -25.11
C LEU A 610 28.74 -72.23 -26.36
N ARG A 611 29.37 -71.55 -27.34
CA ARG A 611 30.00 -72.21 -28.49
C ARG A 611 31.21 -73.08 -28.11
N LEU A 612 32.00 -72.64 -27.13
CA LEU A 612 33.14 -73.43 -26.62
C LEU A 612 32.67 -74.64 -25.81
N ILE A 613 31.57 -74.52 -25.07
CA ILE A 613 30.92 -75.64 -24.35
C ILE A 613 30.27 -76.61 -25.35
N SER A 614 29.61 -76.11 -26.41
CA SER A 614 29.04 -76.98 -27.45
C SER A 614 30.11 -77.72 -28.27
N HIS A 615 31.32 -77.16 -28.39
CA HIS A 615 32.45 -77.86 -29.03
C HIS A 615 33.18 -78.86 -28.11
N ARG A 616 33.05 -78.75 -26.79
CA ARG A 616 33.58 -79.75 -25.83
C ARG A 616 32.58 -80.86 -25.46
N GLY A 617 31.30 -80.70 -25.79
CA GLY A 617 30.26 -81.71 -25.58
C GLY A 617 30.10 -82.76 -26.70
N ALA A 618 30.95 -82.72 -27.73
CA ALA A 618 30.92 -83.67 -28.86
C ALA A 618 32.18 -84.54 -28.93
N TYR A 619 32.83 -84.82 -27.79
CA TYR A 619 34.03 -85.67 -27.72
C TYR A 619 34.05 -86.63 -26.51
N TYR A 620 32.87 -87.05 -26.04
CA TYR A 620 32.71 -88.23 -25.20
C TYR A 620 31.43 -88.97 -25.61
N ASP A 621 31.46 -89.52 -26.82
CA ASP A 621 30.81 -90.78 -27.16
C ASP A 621 31.60 -91.40 -28.33
N TYR A 622 31.97 -92.68 -28.17
CA TYR A 622 32.79 -93.58 -29.00
C TYR A 622 34.27 -93.79 -28.62
N GLU A 623 34.47 -94.93 -27.94
CA GLU A 623 35.67 -95.81 -27.80
C GLU A 623 36.94 -95.31 -27.09
#